data_AF-A0A918MEH1-F1
#
_entry.id   AF-A0A918MEH1-F1
#
_cell.length_a   1.000
_cell.length_b   1.000
_cell.length_c   1.000
_cell.angle_alpha   90.00
_cell.angle_beta   90.00
_cell.angle_gamma   90.00
#
_symmetry.space_group_name_H-M   'P 1'
#
loop_
_entity.id
_entity.type
_entity.pdbx_description
1 polymer ?
#
loop_
_entity_poly.entity_id
_entity_poly.type
_entity_poly.pdbx_seq_one_letter_code
_entity_poly.pdbx_strand_id
1 'polypeptide(L)'
;MTNHSETAGPFENSDISGQEPSVGLSAHDTQVTLRTPAELADALPYLLGYRPEDSMVLVALHDRESRGRFGGRARLGIPANEEDWEAAARQLAHGLVTGSERRGARPEQMVAYICQEPSPGESGRDVKRRLERLAHLLRTQCGDLDVPVIEALCISDGRFWSYCCPTEACCPGDGSPMGLPGTSVLAAAATYAGIQVRGTLRELRARLQPWETTAALEQEIALDAAGMALVPRILDEGSRAAVAEETLGLAERVIRRFAAAAPVSGAHPADLRDDGLLAHDEAATLILGLQDRTTRDRAAVWMEGDEAGPALRLWRALARRCVGPYGEHAAAPLTLAGWVAWSTGDELEAREALAMALGADPDYLFARLLHQACNEGIDPESVRRCLRAERAGRTPADHAAQPHPERKAAPAALAAGDEATSAALAAGEEATPAASAVANGEDAEPGRGTVTRRRRRVRSADGGDAPRAARSTGGRRRPAGSRPGSPAAVPSRPGSRGQDGTRPRAAEPGGTTTSAVPPRKDRGKSEEEG
;
A
#
# COMPACT_ATOMS: atom_id res chain seq x y z
N MET A 1 -56.33 -9.87 28.57
CA MET A 1 -56.23 -11.15 29.30
C MET A 1 -55.88 -12.24 28.28
N THR A 2 -54.82 -13.04 28.43
CA THR A 2 -53.64 -12.90 29.31
C THR A 2 -52.55 -13.91 28.90
N ASN A 3 -51.29 -13.46 28.84
CA ASN A 3 -50.03 -14.21 29.03
C ASN A 3 -49.59 -15.32 28.05
N HIS A 4 -48.26 -15.54 28.06
CA HIS A 4 -47.48 -16.49 27.26
C HIS A 4 -47.13 -17.76 28.06
N SER A 5 -46.76 -18.85 27.36
CA SER A 5 -45.89 -19.97 27.75
C SER A 5 -45.64 -20.87 26.51
N GLU A 6 -44.56 -21.63 26.32
CA GLU A 6 -43.13 -21.42 26.65
C GLU A 6 -42.26 -22.34 25.75
N THR A 7 -40.95 -22.11 25.72
CA THR A 7 -39.95 -22.68 24.78
C THR A 7 -39.50 -24.13 25.11
N ALA A 8 -39.30 -25.00 24.09
CA ALA A 8 -38.20 -26.00 24.01
C ALA A 8 -38.17 -26.80 22.68
N GLY A 9 -36.98 -27.26 22.26
CA GLY A 9 -36.75 -28.32 21.26
C GLY A 9 -36.36 -29.66 21.93
N PRO A 10 -35.63 -30.61 21.28
CA PRO A 10 -34.96 -30.55 19.97
C PRO A 10 -35.42 -31.66 18.98
N PHE A 11 -34.71 -31.84 17.86
CA PHE A 11 -34.76 -33.05 17.03
C PHE A 11 -33.33 -33.50 16.62
N GLU A 12 -33.19 -34.79 16.31
CA GLU A 12 -31.92 -35.53 16.30
C GLU A 12 -31.37 -35.82 14.88
N ASN A 13 -30.15 -36.38 14.83
CA ASN A 13 -29.49 -36.84 13.61
C ASN A 13 -30.26 -37.97 12.89
N SER A 14 -29.98 -38.12 11.59
CA SER A 14 -30.00 -39.42 10.91
C SER A 14 -28.97 -39.42 9.79
N ASP A 15 -28.15 -40.46 9.71
CA ASP A 15 -27.02 -40.54 8.79
C ASP A 15 -27.43 -40.78 7.33
N ILE A 16 -26.71 -40.17 6.39
CA ILE A 16 -26.54 -40.70 5.03
C ILE A 16 -25.04 -40.70 4.73
N SER A 17 -24.49 -41.89 4.51
CA SER A 17 -23.06 -42.10 4.27
C SER A 17 -22.67 -41.88 2.81
N GLY A 18 -21.48 -41.30 2.61
CA GLY A 18 -20.58 -41.58 1.49
C GLY A 18 -21.17 -41.60 0.07
N GLN A 19 -21.20 -40.45 -0.58
CA GLN A 19 -21.16 -40.39 -2.04
C GLN A 19 -20.09 -39.38 -2.50
N GLU A 20 -19.12 -39.88 -3.26
CA GLU A 20 -18.04 -39.06 -3.81
C GLU A 20 -18.60 -38.05 -4.84
N PRO A 21 -18.08 -36.80 -4.89
CA PRO A 21 -18.41 -35.87 -5.96
C PRO A 21 -17.73 -36.34 -7.26
N SER A 22 -18.40 -37.23 -7.99
CA SER A 22 -17.96 -37.73 -9.29
C SER A 22 -17.66 -36.57 -10.24
N VAL A 23 -16.39 -36.44 -10.67
CA VAL A 23 -15.92 -35.31 -11.49
C VAL A 23 -16.56 -35.33 -12.87
N GLY A 24 -17.63 -34.56 -13.03
CA GLY A 24 -18.28 -34.32 -14.32
C GLY A 24 -17.38 -33.48 -15.23
N LEU A 25 -16.78 -34.12 -16.24
CA LEU A 25 -15.87 -33.47 -17.20
C LEU A 25 -16.61 -32.54 -18.16
N SER A 26 -16.75 -31.27 -17.78
CA SER A 26 -17.13 -30.16 -18.68
C SER A 26 -16.61 -28.82 -18.13
N ALA A 27 -15.91 -27.97 -18.88
CA ALA A 27 -15.41 -28.12 -20.24
C ALA A 27 -14.11 -27.31 -20.42
N HIS A 28 -13.13 -27.86 -21.15
CA HIS A 28 -11.88 -27.22 -21.58
C HIS A 28 -11.21 -26.27 -20.56
N ASP A 29 -10.94 -26.78 -19.35
CA ASP A 29 -9.99 -26.12 -18.44
C ASP A 29 -8.63 -25.98 -19.15
N THR A 30 -8.25 -24.75 -19.46
CA THR A 30 -7.21 -24.46 -20.45
C THR A 30 -5.84 -24.48 -19.79
N GLN A 31 -5.35 -25.69 -19.52
CA GLN A 31 -4.10 -25.93 -18.80
C GLN A 31 -2.86 -25.50 -19.60
N VAL A 32 -2.52 -24.21 -19.52
CA VAL A 32 -1.27 -23.67 -20.05
C VAL A 32 -0.08 -24.26 -19.27
N THR A 33 0.78 -25.00 -19.96
CA THR A 33 2.03 -25.54 -19.38
C THR A 33 3.18 -24.62 -19.77
N LEU A 34 3.84 -23.99 -18.80
CA LEU A 34 5.04 -23.18 -19.02
C LEU A 34 6.29 -24.08 -18.96
N ARG A 35 7.22 -23.91 -19.90
CA ARG A 35 8.38 -24.80 -20.10
C ARG A 35 9.71 -24.08 -20.21
N THR A 36 9.72 -22.77 -20.42
CA THR A 36 10.94 -21.97 -20.61
C THR A 36 11.02 -20.80 -19.63
N PRO A 37 12.23 -20.28 -19.34
CA PRO A 37 12.40 -19.05 -18.57
C PRO A 37 11.65 -17.84 -19.15
N ALA A 38 11.51 -17.78 -20.49
CA ALA A 38 10.73 -16.75 -21.18
C ALA A 38 9.23 -16.83 -20.86
N GLU A 39 8.66 -18.04 -20.93
CA GLU A 39 7.26 -18.31 -20.56
C GLU A 39 7.02 -18.03 -19.06
N LEU A 40 7.98 -18.37 -18.19
CA LEU A 40 7.90 -18.05 -16.77
C LEU A 40 7.93 -16.53 -16.51
N ALA A 41 8.78 -15.77 -17.21
CA ALA A 41 8.87 -14.32 -17.09
C ALA A 41 7.59 -13.62 -17.55
N ASP A 42 7.08 -13.95 -18.75
CA ASP A 42 5.84 -13.40 -19.28
C ASP A 42 4.62 -13.80 -18.45
N ALA A 43 4.64 -14.94 -17.77
CA ALA A 43 3.54 -15.39 -16.92
C ALA A 43 3.31 -14.55 -15.66
N LEU A 44 4.36 -13.92 -15.11
CA LEU A 44 4.31 -13.29 -13.80
C LEU A 44 3.16 -12.27 -13.62
N PRO A 45 2.85 -11.37 -14.59
CA PRO A 45 1.76 -10.43 -14.44
C PRO A 45 0.36 -11.09 -14.43
N TYR A 46 0.17 -12.21 -15.15
CA TYR A 46 -1.09 -12.95 -15.17
C TYR A 46 -1.26 -13.80 -13.90
N LEU A 47 -0.17 -14.32 -13.33
CA LEU A 47 -0.16 -15.01 -12.03
C LEU A 47 -0.50 -14.06 -10.86
N LEU A 48 -0.15 -12.77 -10.97
CA LEU A 48 -0.38 -11.76 -9.93
C LEU A 48 -1.62 -10.87 -10.16
N GLY A 49 -2.10 -10.76 -11.41
CA GLY A 49 -3.15 -9.82 -11.80
C GLY A 49 -2.66 -8.38 -12.06
N TYR A 50 -1.36 -8.12 -11.99
CA TYR A 50 -0.73 -6.80 -12.19
C TYR A 50 0.76 -6.95 -12.56
N ARG A 51 1.40 -5.92 -13.12
CA ARG A 51 2.85 -5.93 -13.35
C ARG A 51 3.61 -5.51 -12.07
N PRO A 52 4.43 -6.39 -11.47
CA PRO A 52 5.26 -6.03 -10.32
C PRO A 52 6.43 -5.13 -10.74
N GLU A 53 6.75 -4.15 -9.90
CA GLU A 53 7.93 -3.29 -9.94
C GLU A 53 8.53 -3.24 -8.52
N ASP A 54 9.84 -3.02 -8.41
CA ASP A 54 10.61 -2.94 -7.15
C ASP A 54 10.27 -4.04 -6.12
N SER A 55 10.09 -5.27 -6.62
CA SER A 55 9.49 -6.38 -5.90
C SER A 55 10.23 -7.69 -6.11
N MET A 56 10.38 -8.46 -5.04
CA MET A 56 10.73 -9.87 -5.08
C MET A 56 9.47 -10.73 -4.88
N VAL A 57 9.32 -11.77 -5.69
CA VAL A 57 8.15 -12.66 -5.70
C VAL A 57 8.61 -14.10 -5.61
N LEU A 58 7.98 -14.88 -4.73
CA LEU A 58 8.07 -16.34 -4.73
C LEU A 58 6.72 -16.93 -5.17
N VAL A 59 6.78 -17.89 -6.09
CA VAL A 59 5.62 -18.67 -6.52
C VAL A 59 5.87 -20.14 -6.18
N ALA A 60 4.96 -20.72 -5.41
CA ALA A 60 4.97 -22.12 -5.04
C ALA A 60 4.66 -23.02 -6.23
N LEU A 61 5.34 -24.17 -6.28
CA LEU A 61 5.01 -25.30 -7.12
C LEU A 61 4.71 -26.52 -6.24
N HIS A 62 3.61 -27.19 -6.53
CA HIS A 62 3.21 -28.48 -5.95
C HIS A 62 3.12 -29.52 -7.07
N ASP A 63 3.00 -30.80 -6.72
CA ASP A 63 2.83 -31.91 -7.65
C ASP A 63 3.98 -31.98 -8.67
N ARG A 64 5.19 -32.19 -8.15
CA ARG A 64 6.42 -32.36 -8.95
C ARG A 64 6.33 -33.55 -9.90
N GLU A 65 5.47 -34.53 -9.62
CA GLU A 65 5.26 -35.72 -10.45
C GLU A 65 4.37 -35.43 -11.67
N SER A 66 3.31 -34.62 -11.57
CA SER A 66 2.47 -34.21 -12.71
C SER A 66 2.93 -32.94 -13.44
N ARG A 67 4.24 -32.66 -13.39
CA ARG A 67 4.99 -31.55 -14.06
C ARG A 67 4.96 -30.18 -13.36
N GLY A 68 4.50 -30.11 -12.11
CA GLY A 68 4.47 -28.88 -11.33
C GLY A 68 3.24 -28.00 -11.62
N ARG A 69 2.46 -27.72 -10.58
CA ARG A 69 1.29 -26.83 -10.61
C ARG A 69 1.54 -25.59 -9.75
N PHE A 70 1.24 -24.41 -10.30
CA PHE A 70 1.35 -23.14 -9.58
C PHE A 70 0.36 -23.08 -8.40
N GLY A 71 0.90 -22.93 -7.20
CA GLY A 71 0.14 -22.84 -5.95
C GLY A 71 0.12 -21.43 -5.38
N GLY A 72 0.44 -21.32 -4.08
CA GLY A 72 0.55 -20.05 -3.38
C GLY A 72 1.53 -19.07 -4.03
N ARG A 73 1.26 -17.77 -3.84
CA ARG A 73 2.09 -16.66 -4.33
C ARG A 73 2.37 -15.73 -3.15
N ALA A 74 3.59 -15.24 -3.04
CA ALA A 74 3.96 -14.23 -2.06
C ALA A 74 4.87 -13.19 -2.71
N ARG A 75 4.69 -11.91 -2.36
CA ARG A 75 5.51 -10.80 -2.85
C ARG A 75 5.90 -9.90 -1.68
N LEU A 76 7.13 -9.38 -1.74
CA LEU A 76 7.64 -8.34 -0.85
C LEU A 76 8.34 -7.27 -1.70
N GLY A 77 8.31 -6.02 -1.25
CA GLY A 77 9.14 -4.97 -1.87
C GLY A 77 10.62 -5.27 -1.66
N ILE A 78 11.49 -4.86 -2.58
CA ILE A 78 12.94 -4.97 -2.40
C ILE A 78 13.38 -3.88 -1.39
N PRO A 79 13.99 -4.23 -0.24
CA PRO A 79 14.47 -3.22 0.70
C PRO A 79 15.58 -2.36 0.09
N ALA A 80 15.59 -1.07 0.40
CA ALA A 80 16.60 -0.14 -0.10
C ALA A 80 18.01 -0.43 0.45
N ASN A 81 18.12 -0.95 1.68
CA ASN A 81 19.40 -1.32 2.30
C ASN A 81 19.69 -2.79 2.03
N GLU A 82 20.92 -3.11 1.63
CA GLU A 82 21.35 -4.51 1.42
C GLU A 82 21.43 -5.33 2.72
N GLU A 83 21.48 -4.67 3.87
CA GLU A 83 21.50 -5.30 5.20
C GLU A 83 20.15 -6.00 5.50
N ASP A 84 19.04 -5.38 5.09
CA ASP A 84 17.67 -5.89 5.31
C ASP A 84 17.31 -7.06 4.39
N TRP A 85 18.07 -7.29 3.30
CA TRP A 85 17.76 -8.28 2.26
C TRP A 85 17.63 -9.71 2.77
N GLU A 86 18.46 -10.11 3.74
CA GLU A 86 18.41 -11.47 4.31
C GLU A 86 17.13 -11.68 5.13
N ALA A 87 16.77 -10.71 5.97
CA ALA A 87 15.55 -10.74 6.77
C ALA A 87 14.29 -10.74 5.87
N ALA A 88 14.29 -9.91 4.82
CA ALA A 88 13.21 -9.83 3.83
C ALA A 88 13.06 -11.15 3.05
N ALA A 89 14.16 -11.73 2.54
CA ALA A 89 14.15 -13.01 1.85
C ALA A 89 13.67 -14.16 2.76
N ARG A 90 14.12 -14.18 4.02
CA ARG A 90 13.69 -15.14 5.05
C ARG A 90 12.19 -15.03 5.31
N GLN A 91 11.69 -13.82 5.56
CA GLN A 91 10.28 -13.55 5.81
C GLN A 91 9.39 -13.99 4.63
N LEU A 92 9.82 -13.70 3.40
CA LEU A 92 9.08 -14.06 2.18
C LEU A 92 8.99 -15.59 2.00
N ALA A 93 10.11 -16.30 2.18
CA ALA A 93 10.15 -17.76 2.09
C ALA A 93 9.30 -18.44 3.18
N HIS A 94 9.51 -18.06 4.45
CA HIS A 94 8.78 -18.61 5.60
C HIS A 94 7.27 -18.32 5.49
N GLY A 95 6.89 -17.11 5.07
CA GLY A 95 5.50 -16.72 4.88
C GLY A 95 4.79 -17.53 3.80
N LEU A 96 5.45 -17.80 2.67
CA LEU A 96 4.89 -18.61 1.60
C LEU A 96 4.73 -20.09 1.98
N VAL A 97 5.73 -20.69 2.64
CA VAL A 97 5.66 -22.08 3.13
C VAL A 97 4.55 -22.22 4.17
N THR A 98 4.63 -21.45 5.27
CA THR A 98 3.66 -21.49 6.37
C THR A 98 2.23 -21.21 5.88
N GLY A 99 2.06 -20.24 4.99
CA GLY A 99 0.76 -19.89 4.43
C GLY A 99 0.17 -21.00 3.54
N SER A 100 1.01 -21.80 2.88
CA SER A 100 0.57 -22.88 1.99
C SER A 100 0.30 -24.18 2.77
N GLU A 101 1.08 -24.48 3.80
CA GLU A 101 0.78 -25.54 4.77
C GLU A 101 -0.58 -25.32 5.44
N ARG A 102 -0.90 -24.08 5.85
CA ARG A 102 -2.24 -23.70 6.36
C ARG A 102 -3.37 -23.92 5.34
N ARG A 103 -3.06 -23.97 4.04
CA ARG A 103 -4.00 -24.25 2.93
C ARG A 103 -3.97 -25.73 2.49
N GLY A 104 -3.30 -26.61 3.26
CA GLY A 104 -3.34 -28.06 3.09
C GLY A 104 -2.19 -28.66 2.27
N ALA A 105 -1.26 -27.88 1.73
CA ALA A 105 -0.12 -28.40 0.97
C ALA A 105 1.15 -27.56 1.15
N ARG A 106 2.24 -28.19 1.64
CA ARG A 106 3.59 -27.63 1.57
C ARG A 106 4.02 -27.54 0.08
N PRO A 107 4.70 -26.47 -0.35
CA PRO A 107 5.31 -26.44 -1.68
C PRO A 107 6.48 -27.41 -1.77
N GLU A 108 6.63 -28.06 -2.93
CA GLU A 108 7.74 -28.99 -3.22
C GLU A 108 8.90 -28.28 -3.91
N GLN A 109 8.61 -27.21 -4.66
CA GLN A 109 9.55 -26.40 -5.41
C GLN A 109 9.08 -24.93 -5.43
N MET A 110 9.95 -24.00 -5.82
CA MET A 110 9.59 -22.60 -6.04
C MET A 110 10.19 -22.03 -7.33
N VAL A 111 9.52 -21.02 -7.89
CA VAL A 111 10.11 -20.07 -8.84
C VAL A 111 10.26 -18.73 -8.14
N ALA A 112 11.45 -18.13 -8.23
CA ALA A 112 11.73 -16.80 -7.72
C ALA A 112 11.77 -15.78 -8.85
N TYR A 113 11.26 -14.59 -8.59
CA TYR A 113 11.31 -13.45 -9.50
C TYR A 113 11.78 -12.21 -8.75
N ILE A 114 12.60 -11.40 -9.40
CA ILE A 114 13.09 -10.12 -8.90
C ILE A 114 12.86 -9.09 -10.00
N CYS A 115 11.93 -8.17 -9.76
CA CYS A 115 11.48 -7.18 -10.72
C CYS A 115 11.89 -5.79 -10.24
N GLN A 116 12.75 -5.11 -10.99
CA GLN A 116 13.19 -3.74 -10.72
C GLN A 116 13.60 -3.07 -12.03
N GLU A 117 13.09 -1.88 -12.31
CA GLU A 117 13.53 -1.09 -13.46
C GLU A 117 14.86 -0.36 -13.15
N PRO A 118 15.69 -0.07 -14.16
CA PRO A 118 16.98 0.57 -13.93
C PRO A 118 16.84 2.03 -13.47
N SER A 119 17.75 2.43 -12.58
CA SER A 119 17.95 3.84 -12.21
C SER A 119 18.38 4.68 -13.44
N PRO A 120 18.20 6.01 -13.45
CA PRO A 120 18.67 6.85 -14.55
C PRO A 120 20.18 6.72 -14.80
N GLY A 121 20.56 6.06 -15.91
CA GLY A 121 21.95 5.76 -16.27
C GLY A 121 22.47 4.37 -15.88
N GLU A 122 21.65 3.57 -15.18
CA GLU A 122 21.86 2.13 -14.96
C GLU A 122 21.30 1.34 -16.17
N SER A 123 21.79 0.13 -16.43
CA SER A 123 21.18 -0.80 -17.39
C SER A 123 20.55 -2.00 -16.69
N GLY A 124 19.61 -2.70 -17.32
CA GLY A 124 19.03 -3.93 -16.74
C GLY A 124 20.07 -5.03 -16.44
N ARG A 125 21.21 -5.03 -17.16
CA ARG A 125 22.39 -5.88 -16.88
C ARG A 125 23.05 -5.51 -15.55
N ASP A 126 23.12 -4.21 -15.21
CA ASP A 126 23.65 -3.74 -13.93
C ASP A 126 22.70 -4.03 -12.77
N VAL A 127 21.38 -3.86 -12.98
CA VAL A 127 20.33 -4.28 -12.04
C VAL A 127 20.46 -5.79 -11.74
N LYS A 128 20.58 -6.63 -12.78
CA LYS A 128 20.81 -8.07 -12.62
C LYS A 128 22.03 -8.36 -11.75
N ARG A 129 23.15 -7.65 -11.97
CA ARG A 129 24.38 -7.82 -11.22
C ARG A 129 24.23 -7.38 -9.75
N ARG A 130 23.59 -6.24 -9.50
CA ARG A 130 23.35 -5.69 -8.16
C ARG A 130 22.45 -6.60 -7.32
N LEU A 131 21.40 -7.16 -7.93
CA LEU A 131 20.43 -8.03 -7.24
C LEU A 131 20.86 -9.51 -7.18
N GLU A 132 22.07 -9.86 -7.63
CA GLU A 132 22.60 -11.23 -7.62
C GLU A 132 22.74 -11.80 -6.20
N ARG A 133 23.13 -10.97 -5.21
CA ARG A 133 23.14 -11.37 -3.79
C ARG A 133 21.72 -11.64 -3.27
N LEU A 134 20.73 -10.85 -3.66
CA LEU A 134 19.33 -11.08 -3.28
C LEU A 134 18.78 -12.38 -3.89
N ALA A 135 19.09 -12.66 -5.15
CA ALA A 135 18.75 -13.92 -5.81
C ALA A 135 19.37 -15.12 -5.10
N HIS A 136 20.64 -15.02 -4.68
CA HIS A 136 21.28 -16.07 -3.88
C HIS A 136 20.61 -16.24 -2.51
N LEU A 137 20.32 -15.14 -1.79
CA LEU A 137 19.65 -15.19 -0.48
C LEU A 137 18.25 -15.85 -0.57
N LEU A 138 17.44 -15.51 -1.57
CA LEU A 138 16.14 -16.15 -1.80
C LEU A 138 16.30 -17.67 -2.04
N ARG A 139 17.26 -18.08 -2.87
CA ARG A 139 17.54 -19.50 -3.14
C ARG A 139 17.96 -20.24 -1.86
N THR A 140 18.82 -19.65 -1.04
CA THR A 140 19.29 -20.23 0.21
C THR A 140 18.17 -20.32 1.25
N GLN A 141 17.44 -19.23 1.52
CA GLN A 141 16.35 -19.22 2.52
C GLN A 141 15.15 -20.13 2.17
N CYS A 142 14.98 -20.50 0.90
CA CYS A 142 14.01 -21.53 0.51
C CYS A 142 14.60 -22.96 0.60
N GLY A 143 15.91 -23.11 0.30
CA GLY A 143 16.64 -24.37 0.50
C GLY A 143 16.76 -24.77 1.97
N ASP A 144 16.93 -23.81 2.88
CA ASP A 144 16.89 -24.00 4.35
C ASP A 144 15.52 -24.50 4.85
N LEU A 145 14.48 -24.43 4.02
CA LEU A 145 13.13 -24.93 4.25
C LEU A 145 12.81 -26.19 3.42
N ASP A 146 13.81 -26.87 2.86
CA ASP A 146 13.70 -28.01 1.92
C ASP A 146 12.89 -27.74 0.64
N VAL A 147 12.62 -26.47 0.28
CA VAL A 147 11.84 -26.11 -0.92
C VAL A 147 12.74 -25.46 -1.97
N PRO A 148 13.43 -26.24 -2.82
CA PRO A 148 14.40 -25.69 -3.76
C PRO A 148 13.76 -24.75 -4.79
N VAL A 149 14.38 -23.59 -4.97
CA VAL A 149 14.09 -22.67 -6.07
C VAL A 149 14.68 -23.25 -7.36
N ILE A 150 13.82 -23.72 -8.27
CA ILE A 150 14.24 -24.36 -9.53
C ILE A 150 14.67 -23.35 -10.60
N GLU A 151 14.10 -22.15 -10.56
CA GLU A 151 14.43 -21.04 -11.45
C GLU A 151 14.29 -19.72 -10.67
N ALA A 152 15.19 -18.78 -10.95
CA ALA A 152 15.27 -17.47 -10.31
C ALA A 152 15.55 -16.42 -11.38
N LEU A 153 14.57 -15.55 -11.65
CA LEU A 153 14.59 -14.61 -12.77
C LEU A 153 14.77 -13.17 -12.31
N CYS A 154 15.67 -12.43 -12.95
CA CYS A 154 15.66 -10.96 -12.94
C CYS A 154 14.79 -10.47 -14.10
N ILE A 155 13.94 -9.48 -13.86
CA ILE A 155 13.15 -8.77 -14.87
C ILE A 155 13.41 -7.26 -14.72
N SER A 156 13.88 -6.62 -15.79
CA SER A 156 14.33 -5.23 -15.82
C SER A 156 14.46 -4.74 -17.26
N ASP A 157 14.20 -3.47 -17.58
CA ASP A 157 14.42 -2.87 -18.92
C ASP A 157 13.72 -3.64 -20.06
N GLY A 158 12.50 -4.13 -19.80
CA GLY A 158 11.74 -4.97 -20.74
C GLY A 158 12.38 -6.32 -21.08
N ARG A 159 13.37 -6.76 -20.30
CA ARG A 159 14.18 -7.98 -20.51
C ARG A 159 14.13 -8.89 -19.29
N PHE A 160 14.58 -10.12 -19.48
CA PHE A 160 14.78 -11.09 -18.41
C PHE A 160 16.15 -11.80 -18.48
N TRP A 161 16.61 -12.25 -17.32
CA TRP A 161 17.81 -13.08 -17.11
C TRP A 161 17.49 -14.18 -16.11
N SER A 162 18.05 -15.38 -16.28
CA SER A 162 18.09 -16.39 -15.23
C SER A 162 19.37 -16.26 -14.38
N TYR A 163 19.26 -16.49 -13.07
CA TYR A 163 20.40 -16.73 -12.16
C TYR A 163 20.74 -18.22 -12.03
N CYS A 164 19.97 -19.11 -12.67
CA CYS A 164 20.13 -20.57 -12.62
C CYS A 164 20.72 -21.16 -13.90
N CYS A 165 20.52 -20.50 -15.05
CA CYS A 165 21.05 -20.92 -16.35
C CYS A 165 22.44 -20.31 -16.64
N PRO A 166 23.52 -21.11 -16.73
CA PRO A 166 24.85 -20.61 -17.08
C PRO A 166 25.09 -20.53 -18.60
N THR A 167 24.09 -20.85 -19.43
CA THR A 167 24.25 -21.01 -20.88
C THR A 167 23.99 -19.70 -21.62
N GLU A 168 25.03 -19.06 -22.15
CA GLU A 168 24.94 -17.76 -22.85
C GLU A 168 23.93 -17.76 -24.02
N ALA A 169 23.79 -18.90 -24.72
CA ALA A 169 22.82 -19.04 -25.82
C ALA A 169 21.34 -19.09 -25.36
N CYS A 170 21.08 -19.31 -24.06
CA CYS A 170 19.74 -19.29 -23.46
C CYS A 170 19.51 -18.04 -22.59
N CYS A 171 20.58 -17.53 -21.96
CA CYS A 171 20.60 -16.32 -21.14
C CYS A 171 21.82 -15.46 -21.54
N PRO A 172 21.71 -14.64 -22.60
CA PRO A 172 22.78 -13.75 -23.02
C PRO A 172 23.02 -12.66 -21.97
N GLY A 173 24.24 -12.13 -21.89
CA GLY A 173 24.62 -11.14 -20.88
C GLY A 173 23.76 -9.86 -20.89
N ASP A 174 23.28 -9.44 -22.07
CA ASP A 174 22.41 -8.27 -22.24
C ASP A 174 20.91 -8.59 -22.06
N GLY A 175 20.58 -9.79 -21.61
CA GLY A 175 19.22 -10.23 -21.31
C GLY A 175 18.40 -10.58 -22.55
N SER A 176 17.51 -11.54 -22.38
CA SER A 176 16.53 -11.89 -23.41
C SER A 176 15.37 -10.89 -23.37
N PRO A 177 14.92 -10.33 -24.50
CA PRO A 177 13.75 -9.45 -24.51
C PRO A 177 12.50 -10.22 -24.09
N MET A 178 11.61 -9.58 -23.32
CA MET A 178 10.28 -10.13 -23.07
C MET A 178 9.40 -10.04 -24.33
N GLY A 179 8.35 -10.86 -24.38
CA GLY A 179 7.34 -10.78 -25.43
C GLY A 179 6.56 -9.46 -25.39
N LEU A 180 5.89 -9.12 -26.49
CA LEU A 180 4.95 -8.01 -26.50
C LEU A 180 3.80 -8.30 -25.51
N PRO A 181 3.52 -7.43 -24.51
CA PRO A 181 2.47 -7.66 -23.54
C PRO A 181 1.13 -7.96 -24.20
N GLY A 182 0.43 -8.99 -23.72
CA GLY A 182 -0.86 -9.44 -24.28
C GLY A 182 -0.77 -10.43 -25.43
N THR A 183 0.42 -10.77 -25.96
CA THR A 183 0.54 -11.63 -27.17
C THR A 183 0.78 -13.12 -26.92
N SER A 184 0.98 -13.55 -25.67
CA SER A 184 1.29 -14.96 -25.35
C SER A 184 0.05 -15.86 -25.21
N VAL A 185 0.25 -17.17 -25.26
CA VAL A 185 -0.81 -18.17 -25.00
C VAL A 185 -1.40 -18.00 -23.61
N LEU A 186 -0.58 -17.65 -22.62
CA LEU A 186 -1.07 -17.38 -21.27
C LEU A 186 -1.82 -16.06 -21.20
N ALA A 187 -1.41 -15.02 -21.92
CA ALA A 187 -2.18 -13.78 -22.02
C ALA A 187 -3.58 -14.02 -22.60
N ALA A 188 -3.68 -14.84 -23.65
CA ALA A 188 -4.96 -15.22 -24.24
C ALA A 188 -5.83 -16.06 -23.28
N ALA A 189 -5.24 -17.05 -22.58
CA ALA A 189 -5.95 -17.86 -21.60
C ALA A 189 -6.41 -17.05 -20.37
N ALA A 190 -5.56 -16.15 -19.86
CA ALA A 190 -5.88 -15.22 -18.79
C ALA A 190 -7.02 -14.27 -19.18
N THR A 191 -6.98 -13.72 -20.40
CA THR A 191 -8.06 -12.89 -20.95
C THR A 191 -9.37 -13.66 -21.06
N TYR A 192 -9.34 -14.91 -21.52
CA TYR A 192 -10.51 -15.80 -21.60
C TYR A 192 -11.07 -16.13 -20.20
N ALA A 193 -10.21 -16.29 -19.20
CA ALA A 193 -10.58 -16.47 -17.79
C ALA A 193 -10.98 -15.16 -17.07
N GLY A 194 -11.07 -14.03 -17.77
CA GLY A 194 -11.43 -12.73 -17.20
C GLY A 194 -10.34 -12.05 -16.35
N ILE A 195 -9.12 -12.59 -16.32
CA ILE A 195 -7.99 -12.04 -15.57
C ILE A 195 -7.44 -10.79 -16.30
N GLN A 196 -8.01 -9.64 -15.99
CA GLN A 196 -7.54 -8.35 -16.52
C GLN A 196 -6.35 -7.83 -15.70
N VAL A 197 -5.14 -8.14 -16.18
CA VAL A 197 -3.87 -7.60 -15.66
C VAL A 197 -3.94 -6.07 -15.61
N ARG A 198 -3.74 -5.52 -14.41
CA ARG A 198 -3.70 -4.07 -14.15
C ARG A 198 -2.43 -3.45 -14.74
N GLY A 199 -2.36 -2.12 -14.67
CA GLY A 199 -1.12 -1.37 -14.86
C GLY A 199 -0.03 -1.73 -13.82
N THR A 200 1.00 -0.91 -13.73
CA THR A 200 2.12 -1.17 -12.82
C THR A 200 1.81 -0.77 -11.37
N LEU A 201 2.57 -1.30 -10.41
CA LEU A 201 2.42 -0.90 -9.00
C LEU A 201 2.70 0.60 -8.79
N ARG A 202 3.67 1.17 -9.52
CA ARG A 202 3.98 2.60 -9.48
C ARG A 202 2.85 3.44 -10.09
N GLU A 203 2.24 3.01 -11.18
CA GLU A 203 1.03 3.66 -11.74
C GLU A 203 -0.12 3.67 -10.74
N LEU A 204 -0.30 2.58 -9.97
CA LEU A 204 -1.32 2.50 -8.90
C LEU A 204 -1.00 3.41 -7.71
N ARG A 205 0.25 3.38 -7.20
CA ARG A 205 0.71 4.24 -6.09
C ARG A 205 0.65 5.72 -6.44
N ALA A 206 0.96 6.11 -7.68
CA ALA A 206 0.90 7.49 -8.14
C ALA A 206 -0.52 8.11 -8.07
N ARG A 207 -1.58 7.28 -7.95
CA ARG A 207 -2.96 7.73 -7.72
C ARG A 207 -3.23 8.13 -6.26
N LEU A 208 -2.35 7.74 -5.35
CA LEU A 208 -2.47 7.87 -3.89
C LEU A 208 -1.37 8.75 -3.28
N GLN A 209 -0.25 8.96 -3.98
CA GLN A 209 0.87 9.79 -3.52
C GLN A 209 0.49 11.29 -3.45
N PRO A 210 0.95 12.04 -2.43
CA PRO A 210 0.78 13.49 -2.35
C PRO A 210 1.30 14.23 -3.59
N TRP A 211 0.68 15.35 -3.93
CA TRP A 211 1.15 16.21 -5.02
C TRP A 211 2.53 16.80 -4.73
N GLU A 212 3.47 16.63 -5.67
CA GLU A 212 4.76 17.34 -5.71
C GLU A 212 4.71 18.60 -6.61
N THR A 213 3.51 18.99 -7.06
CA THR A 213 3.29 20.11 -8.00
C THR A 213 3.12 21.45 -7.28
N THR A 214 3.12 22.57 -8.02
CA THR A 214 2.87 23.90 -7.44
C THR A 214 1.50 24.04 -6.75
N ALA A 215 0.51 23.20 -7.08
CA ALA A 215 -0.79 23.18 -6.40
C ALA A 215 -0.69 22.68 -4.94
N ALA A 216 0.38 21.97 -4.57
CA ALA A 216 0.63 21.56 -3.19
C ALA A 216 0.73 22.77 -2.25
N LEU A 217 1.31 23.89 -2.69
CA LEU A 217 1.43 25.09 -1.86
C LEU A 217 0.06 25.74 -1.55
N GLU A 218 -0.87 25.72 -2.51
CA GLU A 218 -2.24 26.21 -2.27
C GLU A 218 -3.01 25.29 -1.33
N GLN A 219 -2.78 23.97 -1.42
CA GLN A 219 -3.36 22.98 -0.53
C GLN A 219 -2.76 23.03 0.89
N GLU A 220 -1.47 23.31 1.04
CA GLU A 220 -0.78 23.51 2.33
C GLU A 220 -1.31 24.76 3.04
N ILE A 221 -1.46 25.88 2.34
CA ILE A 221 -2.09 27.10 2.88
C ILE A 221 -3.54 26.84 3.33
N ALA A 222 -4.30 26.03 2.59
CA ALA A 222 -5.65 25.65 2.98
C ALA A 222 -5.68 24.73 4.22
N LEU A 223 -4.71 23.81 4.34
CA LEU A 223 -4.54 22.94 5.51
C LEU A 223 -4.17 23.73 6.77
N ASP A 224 -3.26 24.70 6.68
CA ASP A 224 -2.93 25.60 7.78
C ASP A 224 -4.16 26.42 8.24
N ALA A 225 -4.87 27.02 7.28
CA ALA A 225 -6.05 27.83 7.58
C ALA A 225 -7.19 27.02 8.22
N ALA A 226 -7.46 25.82 7.70
CA ALA A 226 -8.44 24.90 8.27
C ALA A 226 -7.97 24.33 9.62
N GLY A 227 -6.66 24.09 9.79
CA GLY A 227 -6.06 23.62 11.04
C GLY A 227 -6.31 24.59 12.19
N MET A 228 -6.04 25.88 11.97
CA MET A 228 -6.31 26.93 12.96
C MET A 228 -7.79 27.07 13.32
N ALA A 229 -8.71 26.75 12.41
CA ALA A 229 -10.15 26.84 12.62
C ALA A 229 -10.78 25.58 13.25
N LEU A 230 -10.28 24.38 12.89
CA LEU A 230 -10.90 23.11 13.22
C LEU A 230 -10.25 22.40 14.41
N VAL A 231 -8.92 22.41 14.54
CA VAL A 231 -8.23 21.68 15.62
C VAL A 231 -8.71 22.11 17.02
N PRO A 232 -8.93 23.41 17.32
CA PRO A 232 -9.51 23.82 18.61
C PRO A 232 -10.93 23.27 18.85
N ARG A 233 -11.75 23.15 17.79
CA ARG A 233 -13.13 22.62 17.85
C ARG A 233 -13.18 21.10 17.94
N ILE A 234 -12.20 20.39 17.39
CA ILE A 234 -12.07 18.93 17.49
C ILE A 234 -11.61 18.54 18.89
N LEU A 235 -10.74 19.33 19.52
CA LEU A 235 -10.28 19.10 20.88
C LEU A 235 -11.36 19.42 21.93
N ASP A 236 -12.20 20.43 21.70
CA ASP A 236 -13.35 20.75 22.54
C ASP A 236 -14.47 19.70 22.45
N GLU A 237 -14.86 19.12 23.59
CA GLU A 237 -15.89 18.10 23.68
C GLU A 237 -17.28 18.61 23.27
N GLY A 238 -17.57 19.90 23.47
CA GLY A 238 -18.86 20.51 23.14
C GLY A 238 -19.09 20.68 21.63
N SER A 239 -18.02 20.94 20.86
CA SER A 239 -18.10 21.22 19.42
C SER A 239 -17.53 20.10 18.53
N ARG A 240 -16.81 19.11 19.05
CA ARG A 240 -16.33 17.93 18.28
C ARG A 240 -17.46 17.24 17.52
N ALA A 241 -18.61 17.02 18.16
CA ALA A 241 -19.77 16.38 17.52
C ALA A 241 -20.32 17.22 16.35
N ALA A 242 -20.33 18.55 16.46
CA ALA A 242 -20.74 19.43 15.37
C ALA A 242 -19.74 19.40 14.20
N VAL A 243 -18.42 19.38 14.48
CA VAL A 243 -17.39 19.21 13.45
C VAL A 243 -17.56 17.87 12.72
N ALA A 244 -17.87 16.78 13.44
CA ALA A 244 -18.13 15.47 12.83
C ALA A 244 -19.28 15.51 11.81
N GLU A 245 -20.41 16.15 12.14
CA GLU A 245 -21.53 16.32 11.20
C GLU A 245 -21.19 17.28 10.04
N GLU A 246 -20.45 18.37 10.31
CA GLU A 246 -19.97 19.30 9.28
C GLU A 246 -19.07 18.59 8.26
N THR A 247 -18.12 17.78 8.73
CA THR A 247 -17.19 16.97 7.92
C THR A 247 -17.93 15.89 7.13
N LEU A 248 -18.81 15.11 7.76
CA LEU A 248 -19.54 14.03 7.07
C LEU A 248 -20.55 14.58 6.06
N GLY A 249 -21.27 15.66 6.40
CA GLY A 249 -22.15 16.34 5.46
C GLY A 249 -21.38 16.98 4.29
N LEU A 250 -20.13 17.41 4.48
CA LEU A 250 -19.25 17.82 3.39
C LEU A 250 -18.82 16.64 2.52
N ALA A 251 -18.40 15.52 3.13
CA ALA A 251 -18.03 14.31 2.41
C ALA A 251 -19.18 13.80 1.53
N GLU A 252 -20.40 13.72 2.07
CA GLU A 252 -21.61 13.34 1.32
C GLU A 252 -21.86 14.26 0.11
N ARG A 253 -21.70 15.58 0.27
CA ARG A 253 -21.83 16.55 -0.84
C ARG A 253 -20.78 16.31 -1.94
N VAL A 254 -19.55 15.99 -1.59
CA VAL A 254 -18.48 15.70 -2.57
C VAL A 254 -18.67 14.33 -3.22
N ILE A 255 -19.05 13.30 -2.46
CA ILE A 255 -19.43 11.97 -2.96
C ILE A 255 -20.55 12.09 -4.00
N ARG A 256 -21.61 12.86 -3.72
CA ARG A 256 -22.69 13.15 -4.68
C ARG A 256 -22.20 13.94 -5.91
N ARG A 257 -21.31 14.92 -5.73
CA ARG A 257 -20.68 15.67 -6.84
C ARG A 257 -19.86 14.75 -7.75
N PHE A 258 -19.14 13.79 -7.17
CA PHE A 258 -18.34 12.82 -7.90
C PHE A 258 -19.22 11.78 -8.61
N ALA A 259 -20.31 11.33 -7.98
CA ALA A 259 -21.30 10.43 -8.58
C ALA A 259 -22.02 11.07 -9.79
N ALA A 260 -22.30 12.37 -9.74
CA ALA A 260 -22.90 13.12 -10.84
C ALA A 260 -21.92 13.48 -11.98
N ALA A 261 -20.61 13.26 -11.79
CA ALA A 261 -19.61 13.56 -12.81
C ALA A 261 -19.48 12.39 -13.80
N ALA A 262 -19.55 12.69 -15.10
CA ALA A 262 -19.42 11.69 -16.16
C ALA A 262 -18.07 10.96 -16.10
N PRO A 263 -18.03 9.62 -16.27
CA PRO A 263 -16.79 8.85 -16.27
C PRO A 263 -15.79 9.33 -17.33
N VAL A 264 -14.52 9.42 -16.94
CA VAL A 264 -13.38 9.69 -17.84
C VAL A 264 -12.58 8.40 -18.02
N SER A 265 -12.12 8.13 -19.24
CA SER A 265 -11.31 6.94 -19.52
C SER A 265 -9.83 7.18 -19.18
N GLY A 266 -9.18 6.17 -18.60
CA GLY A 266 -7.80 6.23 -18.10
C GLY A 266 -7.71 6.78 -16.67
N ALA A 267 -6.81 6.20 -15.87
CA ALA A 267 -6.65 6.54 -14.45
C ALA A 267 -6.26 8.01 -14.24
N HIS A 268 -5.13 8.45 -14.80
CA HIS A 268 -4.61 9.81 -14.60
C HIS A 268 -5.58 10.93 -15.06
N PRO A 269 -6.25 10.86 -16.23
CA PRO A 269 -7.29 11.83 -16.59
C PRO A 269 -8.52 11.83 -15.65
N ALA A 270 -8.90 10.69 -15.09
CA ALA A 270 -9.97 10.61 -14.10
C ALA A 270 -9.54 11.20 -12.75
N ASP A 271 -8.33 10.89 -12.28
CA ASP A 271 -7.77 11.45 -11.05
C ASP A 271 -7.61 12.98 -11.13
N LEU A 272 -7.11 13.52 -12.26
CA LEU A 272 -7.08 14.96 -12.53
C LEU A 272 -8.48 15.59 -12.58
N ARG A 273 -9.49 14.85 -13.08
CA ARG A 273 -10.87 15.35 -13.13
C ARG A 273 -11.50 15.43 -11.75
N ASP A 274 -11.27 14.43 -10.90
CA ASP A 274 -11.72 14.40 -9.51
C ASP A 274 -10.97 15.44 -8.67
N ASP A 275 -9.68 15.64 -8.93
CA ASP A 275 -8.90 16.72 -8.34
C ASP A 275 -9.45 18.10 -8.74
N GLY A 276 -9.84 18.30 -10.01
CA GLY A 276 -10.55 19.50 -10.46
C GLY A 276 -12.01 19.64 -10.01
N LEU A 277 -12.54 18.71 -9.21
CA LEU A 277 -13.91 18.74 -8.65
C LEU A 277 -13.96 18.96 -7.13
N LEU A 278 -12.81 19.05 -6.46
CA LEU A 278 -12.68 19.18 -5.00
C LEU A 278 -11.79 20.39 -4.66
N ALA A 279 -12.36 21.39 -3.99
CA ALA A 279 -11.62 22.60 -3.63
C ALA A 279 -10.61 22.37 -2.49
N HIS A 280 -9.58 23.22 -2.38
CA HIS A 280 -8.49 23.05 -1.42
C HIS A 280 -8.96 23.18 0.05
N ASP A 281 -9.93 24.06 0.31
CA ASP A 281 -10.57 24.29 1.60
C ASP A 281 -11.53 23.15 1.99
N GLU A 282 -12.32 22.66 1.02
CA GLU A 282 -13.14 21.45 1.20
C GLU A 282 -12.26 20.26 1.58
N ALA A 283 -11.16 20.03 0.85
CA ALA A 283 -10.25 18.94 1.13
C ALA A 283 -9.51 19.08 2.46
N ALA A 284 -9.03 20.28 2.80
CA ALA A 284 -8.39 20.55 4.08
C ALA A 284 -9.34 20.27 5.26
N THR A 285 -10.60 20.70 5.14
CA THR A 285 -11.67 20.41 6.11
C THR A 285 -11.89 18.90 6.28
N LEU A 286 -11.90 18.15 5.19
CA LEU A 286 -12.07 16.70 5.22
C LEU A 286 -10.84 15.96 5.80
N ILE A 287 -9.62 16.32 5.39
CA ILE A 287 -8.38 15.71 5.88
C ILE A 287 -8.25 15.87 7.39
N LEU A 288 -8.56 17.06 7.93
CA LEU A 288 -8.49 17.33 9.35
C LEU A 288 -9.65 16.71 10.14
N GLY A 289 -10.87 16.77 9.63
CA GLY A 289 -12.04 16.14 10.28
C GLY A 289 -11.94 14.61 10.36
N LEU A 290 -11.32 13.96 9.37
CA LEU A 290 -11.06 12.51 9.36
C LEU A 290 -9.99 12.05 10.38
N GLN A 291 -9.32 12.97 11.09
CA GLN A 291 -8.42 12.60 12.19
C GLN A 291 -9.19 12.27 13.49
N ASP A 292 -10.46 12.70 13.63
CA ASP A 292 -11.34 12.11 14.65
C ASP A 292 -11.73 10.68 14.22
N ARG A 293 -11.36 9.72 15.07
CA ARG A 293 -11.69 8.30 14.89
C ARG A 293 -13.19 8.07 14.70
N THR A 294 -14.05 8.81 15.41
CA THR A 294 -15.51 8.63 15.35
C THR A 294 -16.06 9.06 13.99
N THR A 295 -15.58 10.18 13.47
CA THR A 295 -15.88 10.74 12.14
C THR A 295 -15.39 9.81 11.04
N ARG A 296 -14.15 9.30 11.15
CA ARG A 296 -13.58 8.30 10.23
C ARG A 296 -14.38 6.99 10.21
N ASP A 297 -14.73 6.45 11.37
CA ASP A 297 -15.41 5.16 11.47
C ASP A 297 -16.86 5.26 10.94
N ARG A 298 -17.46 6.46 10.96
CA ARG A 298 -18.70 6.77 10.23
C ARG A 298 -18.47 6.91 8.73
N ALA A 299 -17.38 7.50 8.28
CA ALA A 299 -17.03 7.60 6.85
C ALA A 299 -16.71 6.22 6.21
N ALA A 300 -16.23 5.25 6.99
CA ALA A 300 -15.98 3.87 6.57
C ALA A 300 -17.25 3.08 6.17
N VAL A 301 -18.44 3.66 6.37
CA VAL A 301 -19.73 3.10 5.95
C VAL A 301 -20.01 3.26 4.45
N TRP A 302 -19.28 4.14 3.74
CA TRP A 302 -19.38 4.32 2.30
C TRP A 302 -18.52 3.32 1.50
N MET A 303 -18.66 2.01 1.80
CA MET A 303 -17.88 0.91 1.22
C MET A 303 -18.68 -0.10 0.39
N GLU A 304 -19.98 0.15 0.22
CA GLU A 304 -20.94 -0.73 -0.44
C GLU A 304 -21.90 0.08 -1.34
N GLY A 305 -22.52 -0.61 -2.31
CA GLY A 305 -23.52 -0.01 -3.21
C GLY A 305 -22.97 1.10 -4.11
N ASP A 306 -23.88 1.95 -4.61
CA ASP A 306 -23.58 3.02 -5.57
C ASP A 306 -22.65 4.11 -4.98
N GLU A 307 -22.52 4.19 -3.66
CA GLU A 307 -21.69 5.16 -2.94
C GLU A 307 -20.20 4.78 -2.96
N ALA A 308 -19.87 3.48 -3.07
CA ALA A 308 -18.49 2.98 -2.92
C ALA A 308 -17.52 3.52 -3.97
N GLY A 309 -17.92 3.54 -5.25
CA GLY A 309 -17.07 4.05 -6.34
C GLY A 309 -16.73 5.56 -6.20
N PRO A 310 -17.73 6.42 -5.99
CA PRO A 310 -17.52 7.84 -5.69
C PRO A 310 -16.78 8.11 -4.37
N ALA A 311 -16.99 7.30 -3.32
CA ALA A 311 -16.25 7.41 -2.06
C ALA A 311 -14.76 7.05 -2.23
N LEU A 312 -14.44 5.96 -2.92
CA LEU A 312 -13.07 5.59 -3.24
C LEU A 312 -12.35 6.67 -4.07
N ARG A 313 -13.05 7.33 -4.99
CA ARG A 313 -12.54 8.51 -5.72
C ARG A 313 -12.22 9.69 -4.78
N LEU A 314 -13.10 9.98 -3.80
CA LEU A 314 -12.84 10.99 -2.78
C LEU A 314 -11.61 10.62 -1.92
N TRP A 315 -11.50 9.38 -1.45
CA TRP A 315 -10.38 8.96 -0.59
C TRP A 315 -9.02 9.04 -1.31
N ARG A 316 -8.96 8.67 -2.59
CA ARG A 316 -7.77 8.92 -3.43
C ARG A 316 -7.46 10.42 -3.54
N ALA A 317 -8.46 11.25 -3.83
CA ALA A 317 -8.29 12.70 -4.00
C ALA A 317 -7.88 13.43 -2.70
N LEU A 318 -8.24 12.92 -1.53
CA LEU A 318 -7.75 13.42 -0.23
C LEU A 318 -6.33 12.93 0.08
N ALA A 319 -6.00 11.67 -0.21
CA ALA A 319 -4.64 11.14 -0.03
C ALA A 319 -3.60 11.95 -0.85
N ARG A 320 -3.91 12.26 -2.12
CA ARG A 320 -3.08 13.13 -2.98
C ARG A 320 -2.91 14.57 -2.46
N ARG A 321 -3.77 15.01 -1.53
CA ARG A 321 -3.75 16.36 -0.94
C ARG A 321 -3.12 16.43 0.45
N CYS A 322 -2.68 15.31 1.02
CA CYS A 322 -1.94 15.28 2.29
C CYS A 322 -0.47 15.66 2.06
N VAL A 323 -0.25 16.93 1.71
CA VAL A 323 1.02 17.48 1.23
C VAL A 323 1.89 18.09 2.35
N GLY A 324 3.19 18.18 2.11
CA GLY A 324 4.12 18.88 2.99
C GLY A 324 4.13 18.32 4.42
N PRO A 325 4.02 19.17 5.46
CA PRO A 325 3.94 18.73 6.87
C PRO A 325 2.77 17.79 7.18
N TYR A 326 1.72 17.75 6.33
CA TYR A 326 0.51 16.97 6.56
C TYR A 326 0.59 15.54 6.01
N GLY A 327 1.77 15.05 5.61
CA GLY A 327 1.95 13.69 5.08
C GLY A 327 1.44 12.58 6.01
N GLU A 328 1.64 12.70 7.32
CA GLU A 328 1.13 11.73 8.33
C GLU A 328 -0.41 11.64 8.31
N HIS A 329 -1.10 12.75 7.99
CA HIS A 329 -2.56 12.80 7.95
C HIS A 329 -3.14 11.95 6.80
N ALA A 330 -2.32 11.52 5.84
CA ALA A 330 -2.69 10.62 4.76
C ALA A 330 -3.13 9.24 5.26
N ALA A 331 -2.70 8.81 6.45
CA ALA A 331 -3.05 7.50 7.00
C ALA A 331 -4.57 7.27 7.06
N ALA A 332 -5.37 8.30 7.40
CA ALA A 332 -6.83 8.21 7.43
C ALA A 332 -7.48 7.99 6.04
N PRO A 333 -7.30 8.87 5.02
CA PRO A 333 -7.86 8.66 3.69
C PRO A 333 -7.25 7.46 2.96
N LEU A 334 -5.97 7.11 3.16
CA LEU A 334 -5.37 5.91 2.59
C LEU A 334 -5.99 4.63 3.17
N THR A 335 -6.28 4.59 4.48
CA THR A 335 -7.00 3.47 5.10
C THR A 335 -8.43 3.35 4.57
N LEU A 336 -9.14 4.47 4.40
CA LEU A 336 -10.48 4.47 3.82
C LEU A 336 -10.48 4.05 2.34
N ALA A 337 -9.50 4.49 1.54
CA ALA A 337 -9.32 4.02 0.17
C ALA A 337 -9.10 2.50 0.13
N GLY A 338 -8.19 1.99 0.95
CA GLY A 338 -7.91 0.55 1.02
C GLY A 338 -9.09 -0.29 1.50
N TRP A 339 -9.86 0.21 2.48
CA TRP A 339 -11.08 -0.42 2.98
C TRP A 339 -12.17 -0.54 1.89
N VAL A 340 -12.42 0.55 1.15
CA VAL A 340 -13.42 0.54 0.07
C VAL A 340 -12.94 -0.32 -1.12
N ALA A 341 -11.66 -0.23 -1.50
CA ALA A 341 -11.09 -1.09 -2.54
C ALA A 341 -11.26 -2.58 -2.23
N TRP A 342 -10.91 -3.00 -1.00
CA TRP A 342 -11.08 -4.38 -0.54
C TRP A 342 -12.54 -4.82 -0.56
N SER A 343 -13.43 -3.96 -0.06
CA SER A 343 -14.88 -4.16 -0.07
C SER A 343 -15.43 -4.33 -1.50
N THR A 344 -14.89 -3.61 -2.48
CA THR A 344 -15.27 -3.74 -3.90
C THR A 344 -14.55 -4.87 -4.65
N GLY A 345 -13.69 -5.64 -3.98
CA GLY A 345 -12.96 -6.78 -4.55
C GLY A 345 -11.62 -6.44 -5.21
N ASP A 346 -11.15 -5.19 -5.18
CA ASP A 346 -9.80 -4.83 -5.60
C ASP A 346 -8.83 -5.02 -4.43
N GLU A 347 -8.44 -6.27 -4.19
CA GLU A 347 -7.48 -6.62 -3.14
C GLU A 347 -6.07 -6.02 -3.38
N LEU A 348 -5.76 -5.59 -4.61
CA LEU A 348 -4.47 -5.04 -4.95
C LEU A 348 -4.36 -3.59 -4.49
N GLU A 349 -5.32 -2.75 -4.88
CA GLU A 349 -5.43 -1.38 -4.38
C GLU A 349 -5.67 -1.36 -2.87
N ALA A 350 -6.40 -2.35 -2.33
CA ALA A 350 -6.52 -2.54 -0.88
C ALA A 350 -5.16 -2.68 -0.19
N ARG A 351 -4.36 -3.68 -0.59
CA ARG A 351 -3.06 -3.95 0.05
C ARG A 351 -2.08 -2.81 -0.14
N GLU A 352 -2.02 -2.19 -1.32
CA GLU A 352 -1.11 -1.06 -1.58
C GLU A 352 -1.54 0.22 -0.83
N ALA A 353 -2.83 0.57 -0.80
CA ALA A 353 -3.29 1.73 -0.05
C ALA A 353 -3.10 1.56 1.46
N LEU A 354 -3.33 0.36 2.00
CA LEU A 354 -3.08 0.04 3.40
C LEU A 354 -1.57 0.03 3.73
N ALA A 355 -0.72 -0.48 2.84
CA ALA A 355 0.73 -0.41 3.00
C ALA A 355 1.24 1.04 2.96
N MET A 356 0.67 1.89 2.09
CA MET A 356 0.97 3.33 2.07
C MET A 356 0.47 4.04 3.34
N ALA A 357 -0.69 3.67 3.88
CA ALA A 357 -1.19 4.20 5.16
C ALA A 357 -0.21 3.91 6.31
N LEU A 358 0.33 2.69 6.36
CA LEU A 358 1.36 2.28 7.33
C LEU A 358 2.74 2.91 7.07
N GLY A 359 2.99 3.40 5.86
CA GLY A 359 4.15 4.24 5.54
C GLY A 359 4.00 5.70 5.99
N ALA A 360 2.76 6.18 6.15
CA ALA A 360 2.44 7.52 6.66
C ALA A 360 2.34 7.54 8.20
N ASP A 361 1.71 6.54 8.81
CA ASP A 361 1.72 6.29 10.25
C ASP A 361 1.83 4.76 10.53
N PRO A 362 3.00 4.26 10.96
CA PRO A 362 3.21 2.84 11.28
C PRO A 362 2.35 2.31 12.43
N ASP A 363 1.86 3.17 13.33
CA ASP A 363 1.03 2.79 14.47
C ASP A 363 -0.47 2.96 14.22
N TYR A 364 -0.88 3.34 12.99
CA TYR A 364 -2.28 3.54 12.62
C TYR A 364 -3.10 2.23 12.69
N LEU A 365 -3.67 1.97 13.88
CA LEU A 365 -4.27 0.69 14.24
C LEU A 365 -5.30 0.15 13.23
N PHE A 366 -6.09 1.04 12.60
CA PHE A 366 -7.09 0.61 11.62
C PHE A 366 -6.46 0.12 10.31
N ALA A 367 -5.39 0.76 9.84
CA ALA A 367 -4.59 0.26 8.72
C ALA A 367 -3.93 -1.08 9.07
N ARG A 368 -3.37 -1.20 10.28
CA ARG A 368 -2.72 -2.44 10.75
C ARG A 368 -3.68 -3.63 10.76
N LEU A 369 -4.88 -3.45 11.31
CA LEU A 369 -5.90 -4.49 11.40
C LEU A 369 -6.44 -4.90 10.02
N LEU A 370 -6.75 -3.93 9.15
CA LEU A 370 -7.20 -4.23 7.79
C LEU A 370 -6.08 -4.88 6.95
N HIS A 371 -4.85 -4.39 7.03
CA HIS A 371 -3.71 -4.96 6.30
C HIS A 371 -3.45 -6.41 6.72
N GLN A 372 -3.55 -6.73 8.01
CA GLN A 372 -3.47 -8.11 8.49
C GLN A 372 -4.60 -8.97 7.90
N ALA A 373 -5.86 -8.51 7.98
CA ALA A 373 -7.02 -9.25 7.49
C ALA A 373 -6.96 -9.51 5.97
N CYS A 374 -6.55 -8.50 5.18
CA CYS A 374 -6.29 -8.62 3.74
C CYS A 374 -5.19 -9.63 3.39
N ASN A 375 -4.22 -9.86 4.29
CA ASN A 375 -3.09 -10.76 4.06
C ASN A 375 -3.33 -12.18 4.62
N GLU A 376 -4.19 -12.32 5.63
CA GLU A 376 -4.66 -13.62 6.13
C GLU A 376 -5.78 -14.22 5.26
N GLY A 377 -6.40 -13.43 4.37
CA GLY A 377 -7.47 -13.89 3.49
C GLY A 377 -8.84 -13.98 4.19
N ILE A 378 -9.07 -13.11 5.17
CA ILE A 378 -10.36 -13.01 5.86
C ILE A 378 -11.42 -12.46 4.89
N ASP A 379 -12.65 -12.98 4.95
CA ASP A 379 -13.78 -12.45 4.17
C ASP A 379 -14.17 -11.03 4.68
N PRO A 380 -14.15 -9.98 3.82
CA PRO A 380 -14.51 -8.62 4.21
C PRO A 380 -15.95 -8.48 4.73
N GLU A 381 -16.89 -9.38 4.39
CA GLU A 381 -18.23 -9.39 5.00
C GLU A 381 -18.20 -9.54 6.52
N SER A 382 -17.15 -10.16 7.08
CA SER A 382 -16.97 -10.26 8.53
C SER A 382 -16.73 -8.90 9.18
N VAL A 383 -15.95 -8.02 8.53
CA VAL A 383 -15.69 -6.65 9.00
C VAL A 383 -16.89 -5.73 8.70
N ARG A 384 -17.49 -5.86 7.51
CA ARG A 384 -18.72 -5.14 7.15
C ARG A 384 -19.85 -5.39 8.14
N ARG A 385 -20.06 -6.65 8.57
CA ARG A 385 -21.09 -7.00 9.58
C ARG A 385 -20.93 -6.21 10.87
N CYS A 386 -19.70 -6.00 11.35
CA CYS A 386 -19.43 -5.20 12.54
C CYS A 386 -19.76 -3.71 12.31
N LEU A 387 -19.33 -3.12 11.20
CA LEU A 387 -19.61 -1.71 10.87
C LEU A 387 -21.12 -1.46 10.62
N ARG A 388 -21.82 -2.41 9.98
CA ARG A 388 -23.29 -2.37 9.83
C ARG A 388 -24.00 -2.47 11.18
N ALA A 389 -23.49 -3.27 12.13
CA ALA A 389 -24.04 -3.35 13.49
C ALA A 389 -23.87 -2.04 14.26
N GLU A 390 -22.70 -1.39 14.17
CA GLU A 390 -22.48 -0.05 14.74
C GLU A 390 -23.38 1.02 14.10
N ARG A 391 -23.69 0.92 12.79
CA ARG A 391 -24.67 1.79 12.12
C ARG A 391 -26.08 1.57 12.67
N ALA A 392 -26.52 0.31 12.79
CA ALA A 392 -27.87 -0.03 13.25
C ALA A 392 -28.12 0.41 14.71
N GLY A 393 -27.17 0.13 15.61
CA GLY A 393 -27.23 0.52 17.03
C GLY A 393 -27.09 2.02 17.30
N ARG A 394 -26.98 2.86 16.27
CA ARG A 394 -26.93 4.34 16.35
C ARG A 394 -28.10 5.02 15.63
N THR A 395 -29.14 4.27 15.27
CA THR A 395 -30.38 4.83 14.71
C THR A 395 -31.06 5.73 15.76
N PRO A 396 -31.45 6.99 15.46
CA PRO A 396 -31.91 7.97 16.46
C PRO A 396 -33.33 7.72 17.01
N ALA A 397 -33.75 6.46 17.12
CA ALA A 397 -34.94 6.05 17.87
C ALA A 397 -34.62 5.77 19.35
N ASP A 398 -33.40 5.32 19.67
CA ASP A 398 -33.02 4.81 21.00
C ASP A 398 -32.47 5.92 21.94
N HIS A 399 -33.01 7.13 21.81
CA HIS A 399 -32.88 8.21 22.81
C HIS A 399 -34.20 8.46 23.56
N ALA A 400 -35.18 7.57 23.39
CA ALA A 400 -36.42 7.54 24.15
C ALA A 400 -36.42 6.34 25.14
N ALA A 401 -35.92 6.59 26.35
CA ALA A 401 -36.07 5.77 27.56
C ALA A 401 -35.41 4.36 27.58
N GLN A 402 -34.17 4.31 28.06
CA GLN A 402 -33.68 3.18 28.87
C GLN A 402 -33.25 3.71 30.26
N PRO A 403 -33.92 3.32 31.37
CA PRO A 403 -33.50 3.69 32.72
C PRO A 403 -32.30 2.85 33.17
N HIS A 404 -31.40 3.44 33.96
CA HIS A 404 -30.28 2.71 34.56
C HIS A 404 -30.76 1.52 35.42
N PRO A 405 -30.20 0.30 35.24
CA PRO A 405 -30.34 -0.75 36.24
C PRO A 405 -29.57 -0.36 37.50
N GLU A 406 -30.29 -0.14 38.61
CA GLU A 406 -29.68 0.26 39.88
C GLU A 406 -28.71 -0.81 40.40
N ARG A 407 -27.59 -0.34 40.97
CA ARG A 407 -26.57 -1.19 41.61
C ARG A 407 -27.05 -1.72 42.97
N LYS A 408 -28.02 -2.64 42.97
CA LYS A 408 -28.52 -3.28 44.19
C LYS A 408 -27.42 -4.08 44.89
N ALA A 409 -27.07 -3.66 46.10
CA ALA A 409 -26.24 -4.42 47.00
C ALA A 409 -27.00 -5.64 47.54
N ALA A 410 -26.32 -6.79 47.66
CA ALA A 410 -26.81 -7.93 48.42
C ALA A 410 -26.51 -7.72 49.92
N PRO A 411 -27.38 -8.18 50.84
CA PRO A 411 -27.23 -7.98 52.28
C PRO A 411 -26.24 -8.97 52.93
N ALA A 412 -25.78 -8.65 54.14
CA ALA A 412 -24.89 -9.51 54.94
C ALA A 412 -25.53 -9.90 56.29
N ALA A 413 -25.60 -11.21 56.55
CA ALA A 413 -25.84 -11.86 57.85
C ALA A 413 -25.34 -13.33 57.71
N LEU A 414 -24.33 -13.80 58.47
CA LEU A 414 -24.39 -14.34 59.84
C LEU A 414 -25.15 -15.69 59.95
N ALA A 415 -24.65 -16.76 60.61
CA ALA A 415 -23.30 -17.02 61.17
C ALA A 415 -23.10 -18.51 61.56
N ALA A 416 -21.85 -18.99 61.50
CA ALA A 416 -21.21 -20.13 62.23
C ALA A 416 -19.68 -20.01 61.96
N GLY A 417 -18.71 -20.37 62.81
CA GLY A 417 -18.67 -21.35 63.91
C GLY A 417 -17.94 -22.61 63.40
N ASP A 418 -16.76 -23.03 63.90
CA ASP A 418 -15.97 -22.54 65.06
C ASP A 418 -14.47 -22.92 64.96
N GLU A 419 -13.61 -22.27 65.77
CA GLU A 419 -12.19 -22.56 66.13
C GLU A 419 -11.12 -22.79 64.99
N ALA A 420 -9.79 -22.61 65.17
CA ALA A 420 -8.97 -22.41 66.37
C ALA A 420 -7.78 -21.41 66.18
N THR A 421 -7.11 -21.07 67.30
CA THR A 421 -5.90 -20.21 67.46
C THR A 421 -4.61 -20.83 66.87
N SER A 422 -3.41 -20.22 66.77
CA SER A 422 -2.70 -19.08 67.40
C SER A 422 -1.58 -18.62 66.42
N ALA A 423 -1.29 -17.36 66.08
CA ALA A 423 -0.95 -16.12 66.82
C ALA A 423 0.56 -15.93 67.16
N ALA A 424 0.99 -14.65 67.22
CA ALA A 424 2.36 -14.10 67.43
C ALA A 424 3.37 -14.16 66.25
N LEU A 425 4.44 -13.34 66.20
CA LEU A 425 4.58 -11.86 66.25
C LEU A 425 6.09 -11.46 66.13
N ALA A 426 6.34 -10.20 65.76
CA ALA A 426 7.59 -9.43 65.95
C ALA A 426 8.86 -9.71 65.11
N ALA A 427 9.46 -8.60 64.69
CA ALA A 427 10.74 -8.42 63.99
C ALA A 427 11.99 -8.63 64.88
N GLY A 428 13.18 -8.63 64.29
CA GLY A 428 14.45 -8.49 65.03
C GLY A 428 15.72 -8.64 64.16
N GLU A 429 16.66 -7.71 64.34
CA GLU A 429 17.93 -7.55 63.61
C GLU A 429 19.05 -8.59 63.87
N GLU A 430 19.95 -8.70 62.88
CA GLU A 430 21.42 -8.85 62.98
C GLU A 430 22.16 -10.11 63.50
N ALA A 431 23.45 -10.11 63.15
CA ALA A 431 24.62 -10.84 63.67
C ALA A 431 25.04 -12.20 63.06
N THR A 432 26.34 -12.25 62.74
CA THR A 432 27.21 -13.35 62.27
C THR A 432 27.94 -14.00 63.51
N PRO A 433 28.98 -14.90 63.47
CA PRO A 433 29.97 -15.20 62.40
C PRO A 433 30.63 -16.61 62.30
N ALA A 434 31.53 -16.76 61.29
CA ALA A 434 32.80 -17.55 61.21
C ALA A 434 32.82 -19.07 61.56
N ALA A 435 33.77 -19.93 61.14
CA ALA A 435 34.97 -19.89 60.26
C ALA A 435 34.98 -21.21 59.40
N SER A 436 35.93 -21.63 58.54
CA SER A 436 37.38 -21.37 58.26
C SER A 436 37.65 -21.69 56.76
N ALA A 437 38.63 -21.19 55.98
CA ALA A 437 39.94 -20.52 56.16
C ALA A 437 41.20 -21.42 55.99
N VAL A 438 41.71 -21.55 54.74
CA VAL A 438 43.12 -21.64 54.24
C VAL A 438 43.06 -21.24 52.74
N ALA A 439 43.59 -20.13 52.19
CA ALA A 439 44.93 -19.49 52.16
C ALA A 439 45.89 -20.13 51.11
N ASN A 440 46.63 -19.41 50.24
CA ASN A 440 46.74 -17.96 49.93
C ASN A 440 46.13 -17.68 48.52
N GLY A 441 46.49 -16.72 47.63
CA GLY A 441 47.48 -15.62 47.54
C GLY A 441 47.85 -15.38 46.05
N GLU A 442 48.20 -14.19 45.52
CA GLU A 442 48.28 -12.81 46.06
C GLU A 442 47.81 -11.79 44.95
N ASP A 443 47.18 -10.69 45.38
CA ASP A 443 47.26 -9.30 44.87
C ASP A 443 47.04 -8.90 43.38
N ALA A 444 46.39 -7.75 43.04
CA ALA A 444 45.61 -6.79 43.84
C ALA A 444 44.61 -5.97 42.97
N GLU A 445 43.64 -5.35 43.65
CA GLU A 445 42.48 -4.57 43.14
C GLU A 445 42.71 -3.03 43.23
N PRO A 446 41.72 -2.11 43.05
CA PRO A 446 40.57 -2.00 42.13
C PRO A 446 40.55 -0.59 41.42
N GLY A 447 39.48 0.00 40.86
CA GLY A 447 38.05 -0.31 40.96
C GLY A 447 37.10 0.53 40.07
N ARG A 448 35.80 0.26 40.21
CA ARG A 448 34.70 0.69 39.31
C ARG A 448 33.95 1.95 39.77
N GLY A 449 33.23 2.58 38.83
CA GLY A 449 32.11 3.50 39.12
C GLY A 449 31.11 3.57 37.97
N THR A 450 29.84 3.18 38.20
CA THR A 450 28.75 3.20 37.20
C THR A 450 27.98 4.52 37.19
N VAL A 451 27.44 4.92 36.03
CA VAL A 451 26.79 6.23 35.81
C VAL A 451 25.29 6.10 35.52
N THR A 452 24.47 6.93 36.17
CA THR A 452 23.02 7.04 35.92
C THR A 452 22.61 8.41 35.34
N ARG A 453 21.57 8.40 34.50
CA ARG A 453 21.03 9.58 33.76
C ARG A 453 20.58 10.74 34.66
N ARG A 454 20.73 12.00 34.19
CA ARG A 454 19.85 13.14 34.55
C ARG A 454 19.57 14.06 33.36
N ARG A 455 18.34 14.56 33.30
CA ARG A 455 17.87 15.63 32.38
C ARG A 455 18.37 17.00 32.85
N ARG A 456 18.45 18.00 31.96
CA ARG A 456 18.57 19.43 32.32
C ARG A 456 17.63 20.30 31.49
N ARG A 457 16.98 21.28 32.13
CA ARG A 457 16.11 22.30 31.50
C ARG A 457 16.84 23.64 31.41
N VAL A 458 16.61 24.34 30.29
CA VAL A 458 16.30 25.78 30.15
C VAL A 458 16.91 26.77 31.17
N ARG A 459 17.64 27.78 30.66
CA ARG A 459 17.38 29.22 30.95
C ARG A 459 18.07 30.14 29.94
N SER A 460 17.41 31.25 29.64
CA SER A 460 17.88 32.35 28.78
C SER A 460 18.44 33.50 29.61
N ALA A 461 19.32 34.34 29.04
CA ALA A 461 19.50 35.76 29.36
C ALA A 461 20.37 36.47 28.30
N ASP A 462 20.16 37.77 28.12
CA ASP A 462 20.82 38.63 27.12
C ASP A 462 22.28 39.00 27.42
N GLY A 463 23.02 39.29 26.34
CA GLY A 463 23.55 40.64 26.07
C GLY A 463 24.76 41.18 26.84
N GLY A 464 25.68 41.83 26.12
CA GLY A 464 26.68 42.74 26.70
C GLY A 464 28.08 42.69 26.09
N ASP A 465 28.38 43.70 25.26
CA ASP A 465 29.69 44.33 25.01
C ASP A 465 31.01 43.55 24.84
N ALA A 466 31.65 43.84 23.70
CA ALA A 466 33.10 43.79 23.47
C ALA A 466 33.74 45.17 23.86
N PRO A 467 34.98 45.58 23.48
CA PRO A 467 36.06 44.88 22.75
C PRO A 467 37.49 45.11 23.30
N ARG A 468 38.48 44.34 22.77
CA ARG A 468 39.91 44.70 22.49
C ARG A 468 40.75 43.42 22.24
N ALA A 469 41.90 43.41 21.54
CA ALA A 469 42.40 44.22 20.42
C ALA A 469 43.73 43.64 19.85
N ALA A 470 43.96 43.77 18.54
CA ALA A 470 45.24 43.56 17.82
C ALA A 470 45.77 42.09 17.76
N ARG A 471 46.70 41.68 16.86
CA ARG A 471 47.64 42.39 15.95
C ARG A 471 47.62 41.84 14.50
N SER A 472 48.44 42.40 13.61
CA SER A 472 48.42 42.20 12.15
C SER A 472 49.81 42.12 11.49
N THR A 473 49.88 41.43 10.33
CA THR A 473 50.88 41.55 9.22
C THR A 473 50.36 40.68 8.04
N GLY A 474 50.49 40.99 6.74
CA GLY A 474 50.70 42.22 5.96
C GLY A 474 49.79 42.14 4.70
N GLY A 475 49.58 43.14 3.82
CA GLY A 475 50.52 44.10 3.20
C GLY A 475 51.24 43.43 2.01
N ARG A 476 51.18 43.85 0.74
CA ARG A 476 50.83 45.10 0.01
C ARG A 476 50.47 44.72 -1.47
N ARG A 477 49.97 45.53 -2.43
CA ARG A 477 49.39 46.90 -2.55
C ARG A 477 48.67 46.97 -3.93
N ARG A 478 47.65 47.84 -4.08
CA ARG A 478 47.14 48.31 -5.40
C ARG A 478 47.83 49.61 -5.83
N PRO A 479 47.74 49.97 -7.12
CA PRO A 479 47.46 51.34 -7.57
C PRO A 479 46.02 51.49 -8.10
N ALA A 480 45.54 52.73 -8.18
CA ALA A 480 44.37 53.13 -8.98
C ALA A 480 44.85 53.81 -10.27
N GLY A 481 44.05 53.98 -11.33
CA GLY A 481 42.68 53.53 -11.58
C GLY A 481 41.99 54.46 -12.62
N SER A 482 40.92 53.99 -13.27
CA SER A 482 40.10 54.80 -14.19
C SER A 482 38.64 54.32 -14.23
N ARG A 483 37.72 55.28 -14.33
CA ARG A 483 36.36 55.13 -14.90
C ARG A 483 36.43 55.62 -16.37
N PRO A 484 35.54 55.22 -17.32
CA PRO A 484 34.09 55.06 -17.12
C PRO A 484 33.44 53.85 -17.83
N GLY A 485 32.11 53.81 -17.81
CA GLY A 485 31.29 52.96 -18.71
C GLY A 485 30.55 51.83 -18.00
N SER A 486 29.22 51.83 -18.12
CA SER A 486 28.36 50.68 -17.78
C SER A 486 27.88 50.01 -19.06
N PRO A 487 28.08 48.69 -19.24
CA PRO A 487 27.19 47.85 -20.03
C PRO A 487 26.08 47.33 -19.08
N ALA A 488 24.81 47.64 -19.31
CA ALA A 488 23.94 47.19 -20.41
C ALA A 488 23.25 45.86 -20.05
N ALA A 489 21.92 45.87 -20.09
CA ALA A 489 21.06 44.76 -19.71
C ALA A 489 20.18 44.32 -20.89
N VAL A 490 19.77 43.05 -20.86
CA VAL A 490 18.81 42.38 -21.75
C VAL A 490 19.23 42.28 -23.23
N PRO A 491 18.76 41.22 -23.92
CA PRO A 491 18.09 41.42 -25.18
C PRO A 491 16.65 40.89 -25.12
N SER A 492 15.69 41.78 -25.43
CA SER A 492 14.28 41.45 -25.66
C SER A 492 13.85 41.99 -27.03
N ARG A 493 12.74 41.45 -27.57
CA ARG A 493 12.00 41.93 -28.76
C ARG A 493 12.65 41.60 -30.13
N PRO A 494 11.95 41.82 -31.27
CA PRO A 494 10.52 42.17 -31.44
C PRO A 494 9.73 41.22 -32.36
N GLY A 495 8.41 41.44 -32.42
CA GLY A 495 7.60 41.20 -33.62
C GLY A 495 6.58 42.33 -33.77
N SER A 496 5.79 42.38 -34.86
CA SER A 496 4.36 42.80 -34.90
C SER A 496 3.83 43.21 -36.30
N ARG A 497 2.54 42.90 -36.53
CA ARG A 497 1.55 43.51 -37.47
C ARG A 497 1.82 43.37 -39.00
N GLY A 498 0.80 43.33 -39.87
CA GLY A 498 -0.68 43.25 -39.70
C GLY A 498 -1.24 41.94 -40.31
N GLN A 499 -2.31 41.84 -41.11
CA GLN A 499 -3.63 42.53 -41.28
C GLN A 499 -4.31 41.92 -42.55
N ASP A 500 -5.63 41.87 -42.79
CA ASP A 500 -6.86 42.20 -42.02
C ASP A 500 -8.08 41.45 -42.66
N GLY A 501 -9.32 41.62 -42.15
CA GLY A 501 -10.55 41.47 -42.97
C GLY A 501 -11.59 40.37 -42.64
N THR A 502 -12.73 40.79 -42.08
CA THR A 502 -14.14 40.46 -42.43
C THR A 502 -14.59 39.03 -42.82
N ARG A 503 -15.31 38.35 -41.87
CA ARG A 503 -16.70 37.80 -41.91
C ARG A 503 -17.27 36.99 -43.15
N PRO A 504 -18.41 36.25 -43.01
CA PRO A 504 -18.52 34.86 -43.52
C PRO A 504 -19.62 34.63 -44.59
N ARG A 505 -19.85 33.37 -44.99
CA ARG A 505 -21.16 32.63 -45.09
C ARG A 505 -21.03 31.38 -45.99
N ALA A 506 -21.98 30.44 -45.92
CA ALA A 506 -21.97 29.15 -46.65
C ALA A 506 -22.88 29.13 -47.90
N ALA A 507 -22.57 28.22 -48.85
CA ALA A 507 -23.48 27.67 -49.86
C ALA A 507 -22.93 26.34 -50.44
N GLU A 508 -23.80 25.46 -50.93
CA GLU A 508 -23.50 24.25 -51.73
C GLU A 508 -23.77 24.54 -53.24
N PRO A 509 -24.05 23.57 -54.16
CA PRO A 509 -23.50 22.22 -54.44
C PRO A 509 -23.12 22.01 -55.95
N GLY A 510 -22.69 20.80 -56.35
CA GLY A 510 -23.08 20.22 -57.67
C GLY A 510 -22.02 19.56 -58.58
N GLY A 511 -22.42 18.48 -59.30
CA GLY A 511 -21.66 17.77 -60.36
C GLY A 511 -20.79 16.60 -59.87
N THR A 512 -20.88 15.30 -60.24
CA THR A 512 -21.50 14.50 -61.34
C THR A 512 -21.00 14.83 -62.76
N THR A 513 -20.57 13.89 -63.63
CA THR A 513 -20.61 12.40 -63.70
C THR A 513 -19.18 11.78 -63.92
N THR A 514 -18.85 10.56 -64.44
CA THR A 514 -19.52 9.47 -65.20
C THR A 514 -18.76 8.10 -65.16
N SER A 515 -19.43 7.05 -65.64
CA SER A 515 -19.02 5.74 -66.22
C SER A 515 -17.64 5.55 -66.91
N ALA A 516 -17.13 4.33 -67.23
CA ALA A 516 -17.40 2.95 -66.73
C ALA A 516 -16.41 1.86 -67.28
N VAL A 517 -16.28 0.79 -66.48
CA VAL A 517 -15.96 -0.67 -66.73
C VAL A 517 -16.53 -1.26 -68.05
N PRO A 518 -16.06 -2.38 -68.71
CA PRO A 518 -15.21 -3.57 -68.34
C PRO A 518 -14.08 -3.89 -69.41
N PRO A 519 -13.59 -5.13 -69.76
CA PRO A 519 -13.74 -6.52 -69.23
C PRO A 519 -12.45 -7.41 -69.11
N ARG A 520 -12.65 -8.67 -68.66
CA ARG A 520 -11.65 -9.77 -68.48
C ARG A 520 -11.34 -10.59 -69.76
N LYS A 521 -10.12 -11.15 -69.83
CA LYS A 521 -9.72 -12.55 -70.21
C LYS A 521 -8.20 -12.70 -69.92
N ASP A 522 -7.60 -13.73 -69.33
CA ASP A 522 -7.81 -15.21 -69.22
C ASP A 522 -6.97 -16.05 -70.22
N ARG A 523 -6.48 -17.22 -69.77
CA ARG A 523 -5.31 -18.04 -70.22
C ARG A 523 -3.93 -17.54 -69.73
N GLY A 524 -2.94 -18.40 -69.43
CA GLY A 524 -2.96 -19.87 -69.24
C GLY A 524 -1.65 -20.60 -69.61
N LYS A 525 -1.22 -21.58 -68.77
CA LYS A 525 0.01 -22.42 -68.85
C LYS A 525 1.36 -21.68 -68.67
N SER A 526 2.46 -22.23 -68.12
CA SER A 526 2.93 -23.60 -67.76
C SER A 526 3.79 -24.35 -68.80
N GLU A 527 5.11 -24.12 -68.72
CA GLU A 527 6.30 -24.94 -69.09
C GLU A 527 7.50 -24.03 -68.66
N GLU A 528 8.58 -24.41 -67.95
CA GLU A 528 9.43 -25.62 -67.78
C GLU A 528 10.78 -25.51 -68.53
N GLU A 529 11.84 -26.07 -67.93
CA GLU A 529 13.28 -25.99 -68.28
C GLU A 529 13.98 -24.61 -68.13
N GLY A 530 15.21 -24.62 -67.57
CA GLY A 530 16.03 -23.44 -67.26
C GLY A 530 17.02 -23.67 -66.11
#